data_AF-A0A7V2ACI0-F1
#
_entry.id   AF-A0A7V2ACI0-F1
#
_cell.length_a   1.000
_cell.length_b   1.000
_cell.length_c   1.000
_cell.angle_alpha   90.00
_cell.angle_beta   90.00
_cell.angle_gamma   90.00
#
_symmetry.space_group_name_H-M   'P 1'
#
loop_
_entity.id
_entity.type
_entity.pdbx_description
1 polymer ?
#
loop_
_entity_poly.entity_id
_entity_poly.type
_entity_poly.pdbx_seq_one_letter_code
_entity_poly.pdbx_strand_id
1 'polypeptide(L)'
;MTVPLVFCIDLEPDDRLGEIGPSREWRGFDATFATLSAWRLAFEESTGRTARFSWFVRLDPQIARLYGSAAWPLERYSMYFDEVLDRGDVVGLHTHAFRWLEGERKWVTDHGDQGWIEKCLEISFETYRKHLGSKCETFRFGDRFTNTATINTLERLGVRVDLTPEPLHP
;
A
#
# COMPACT_ATOMS: atom_id res chain seq x y z
N MET A 1 26.57 -7.18 -17.39
CA MET A 1 25.22 -7.74 -17.15
C MET A 1 24.50 -6.78 -16.23
N THR A 2 23.28 -6.37 -16.57
CA THR A 2 22.49 -5.46 -15.72
C THR A 2 21.42 -6.30 -15.03
N VAL A 3 21.32 -6.21 -13.71
CA VAL A 3 20.26 -6.87 -12.94
C VAL A 3 19.18 -5.82 -12.65
N PRO A 4 17.93 -6.02 -13.09
CA PRO A 4 16.84 -5.13 -12.73
C PRO A 4 16.52 -5.28 -11.24
N LEU A 5 16.35 -4.16 -10.55
CA LEU A 5 15.91 -4.11 -9.16
C LEU A 5 14.54 -3.46 -9.10
N VAL A 6 13.62 -4.07 -8.36
CA VAL A 6 12.27 -3.54 -8.09
C VAL A 6 12.15 -3.39 -6.57
N PHE A 7 11.87 -2.17 -6.11
CA PHE A 7 11.67 -1.86 -4.70
C PHE A 7 10.18 -1.82 -4.40
N CYS A 8 9.66 -2.85 -3.72
CA CYS A 8 8.28 -2.86 -3.22
C CYS A 8 8.26 -2.32 -1.79
N ILE A 9 7.78 -1.09 -1.61
CA ILE A 9 7.72 -0.45 -0.30
C ILE A 9 6.27 -0.42 0.16
N ASP A 10 5.94 -1.22 1.16
CA ASP A 10 4.62 -1.23 1.76
C ASP A 10 4.52 -0.13 2.80
N LEU A 11 3.53 0.74 2.60
CA LEU A 11 3.26 1.86 3.46
C LEU A 11 2.06 1.55 4.36
N GLU A 12 2.35 1.16 5.59
CA GLU A 12 1.37 0.75 6.60
C GLU A 12 1.64 1.36 8.00
N PRO A 13 0.66 1.32 8.92
CA PRO A 13 0.86 1.74 10.30
C PRO A 13 2.03 1.07 11.02
N ASP A 14 2.74 1.82 11.86
CA ASP A 14 3.79 1.28 12.75
C ASP A 14 3.25 0.12 13.64
N ASP A 15 2.00 0.24 14.10
CA ASP A 15 1.26 -0.83 14.78
C ASP A 15 0.11 -1.31 13.89
N ARG A 16 0.30 -2.50 13.31
CA ARG A 16 -0.61 -3.10 12.32
C ARG A 16 -2.01 -3.40 12.86
N LEU A 17 -2.15 -3.63 14.17
CA LEU A 17 -3.43 -3.95 14.82
C LEU A 17 -3.92 -2.86 15.76
N GLY A 18 -3.31 -1.67 15.69
CA GLY A 18 -3.31 -0.66 16.74
C GLY A 18 -4.62 -0.38 17.47
N GLU A 19 -4.48 0.19 18.66
CA GLU A 19 -5.63 0.70 19.41
C GLU A 19 -6.29 1.87 18.67
N ILE A 20 -7.62 1.90 18.67
CA ILE A 20 -8.39 3.02 18.12
C ILE A 20 -8.07 4.25 18.98
N GLY A 21 -7.26 5.19 18.46
CA GLY A 21 -6.72 6.26 19.29
C GLY A 21 -5.69 7.16 18.60
N PRO A 22 -5.17 8.18 19.30
CA PRO A 22 -4.58 9.38 18.70
C PRO A 22 -3.13 9.25 18.23
N SER A 23 -2.58 8.05 18.06
CA SER A 23 -1.27 7.92 17.40
C SER A 23 -1.47 8.22 15.91
N ARG A 24 -1.09 9.44 15.50
CA ARG A 24 -1.34 10.02 14.16
C ARG A 24 -0.13 9.98 13.24
N GLU A 25 0.88 9.15 13.51
CA GLU A 25 2.10 9.16 12.72
C GLU A 25 2.55 7.73 12.41
N TRP A 26 3.01 7.54 11.18
CA TRP A 26 3.72 6.36 10.70
C TRP A 26 5.20 6.73 10.68
N ARG A 27 5.87 6.61 11.84
CA ARG A 27 7.28 7.02 11.97
C ARG A 27 8.20 6.18 11.09
N GLY A 28 7.81 4.92 10.85
CA GLY A 28 8.46 4.04 9.90
C GLY A 28 8.48 4.63 8.49
N PHE A 29 7.39 5.31 8.08
CA PHE A 29 7.34 5.98 6.78
C PHE A 29 8.32 7.15 6.70
N ASP A 30 8.29 8.07 7.67
CA ASP A 30 9.17 9.25 7.66
C ASP A 30 10.66 8.82 7.61
N ALA A 31 11.04 7.81 8.39
CA ALA A 31 12.40 7.28 8.39
C ALA A 31 12.77 6.57 7.08
N THR A 32 11.83 5.81 6.51
CA THR A 32 12.04 5.08 5.25
C THR A 32 12.16 6.05 4.08
N PHE A 33 11.32 7.09 4.03
CA PHE A 33 11.38 8.11 2.99
C PHE A 33 12.72 8.84 3.00
N ALA A 34 13.18 9.31 4.16
CA ALA A 34 14.49 9.95 4.29
C ALA A 34 15.63 9.04 3.82
N THR A 35 15.57 7.76 4.19
CA THR A 35 16.58 6.76 3.78
C THR A 35 16.58 6.54 2.27
N LEU A 36 15.41 6.32 1.68
CA LEU A 36 15.28 6.06 0.24
C LEU A 36 15.62 7.27 -0.61
N SER A 37 15.36 8.49 -0.13
CA SER A 37 15.82 9.72 -0.79
C SER A 37 17.35 9.80 -0.85
N ALA A 38 18.05 9.42 0.22
CA ALA A 38 19.52 9.32 0.20
C ALA A 38 20.00 8.21 -0.75
N TRP A 39 19.34 7.05 -0.75
CA TRP A 39 19.70 5.94 -1.65
C TRP A 39 19.46 6.27 -3.11
N ARG A 40 18.40 7.03 -3.44
CA ARG A 40 18.12 7.48 -4.80
C ARG A 40 19.32 8.22 -5.38
N LEU A 41 19.86 9.20 -4.64
CA LEU A 41 21.03 9.96 -5.07
C LEU A 41 22.23 9.05 -5.32
N ALA A 42 22.50 8.11 -4.40
CA ALA A 42 23.60 7.16 -4.55
C ALA A 42 23.41 6.22 -5.75
N PHE A 43 22.19 5.75 -6.04
CA PHE A 43 21.89 4.94 -7.21
C PHE A 43 22.04 5.73 -8.50
N GLU A 44 21.58 6.97 -8.54
CA GLU A 44 21.69 7.83 -9.72
C GLU A 44 23.16 8.14 -10.03
N GLU A 45 23.96 8.45 -9.00
CA GLU A 45 25.41 8.68 -9.15
C GLU A 45 26.15 7.43 -9.64
N SER A 46 25.87 6.27 -9.03
CA SER A 46 26.59 5.03 -9.35
C SER A 46 26.16 4.38 -10.67
N THR A 47 24.92 4.61 -11.12
CA THR A 47 24.38 3.97 -12.34
C THR A 47 24.26 4.92 -13.52
N GLY A 48 24.29 6.23 -13.30
CA GLY A 48 23.99 7.23 -14.33
C GLY A 48 22.54 7.19 -14.84
N ARG A 49 21.63 6.53 -14.11
CA ARG A 49 20.22 6.35 -14.49
C ARG A 49 19.31 6.84 -13.38
N THR A 50 18.19 7.45 -13.74
CA THR A 50 17.14 7.82 -12.78
C THR A 50 16.66 6.60 -11.99
N ALA A 51 16.74 6.69 -10.67
CA ALA A 51 16.19 5.68 -9.78
C ALA A 51 14.72 6.00 -9.52
N ARG A 52 13.87 4.97 -9.54
CA ARG A 52 12.42 5.07 -9.27
C ARG A 52 12.02 3.98 -8.29
N PHE A 53 11.12 4.29 -7.38
CA PHE A 53 10.60 3.36 -6.39
C PHE A 53 9.12 3.08 -6.63
N SER A 54 8.62 1.98 -6.05
CA SER A 54 7.20 1.67 -6.01
C SER A 54 6.69 1.61 -4.57
N TRP A 55 5.69 2.45 -4.29
CA TRP A 55 5.08 2.65 -2.98
C TRP A 55 3.67 2.07 -2.97
N PHE A 56 3.40 1.11 -2.11
CA PHE A 56 2.10 0.44 -2.00
C PHE A 56 1.41 0.89 -0.72
N VAL A 57 0.31 1.64 -0.86
CA VAL A 57 -0.32 2.35 0.27
C VAL A 57 -1.55 1.62 0.77
N ARG A 58 -1.67 1.50 2.10
CA ARG A 58 -2.91 1.06 2.77
C ARG A 58 -3.99 2.13 2.65
N LEU A 59 -5.11 1.84 1.96
CA LEU A 59 -6.29 2.72 1.85
C LEU A 59 -7.59 1.97 2.18
N ASP A 60 -7.53 1.03 3.09
CA ASP A 60 -8.61 0.06 3.36
C ASP A 60 -9.46 0.43 4.60
N PRO A 61 -10.54 -0.32 4.90
CA PRO A 61 -11.43 -0.03 6.02
C PRO A 61 -10.76 0.04 7.39
N GLN A 62 -9.65 -0.69 7.61
CA GLN A 62 -8.92 -0.60 8.87
C GLN A 62 -8.33 0.80 9.04
N ILE A 63 -7.74 1.36 7.98
CA ILE A 63 -7.20 2.72 8.00
C ILE A 63 -8.30 3.73 8.31
N ALA A 64 -9.47 3.61 7.67
CA ALA A 64 -10.62 4.46 7.97
C ALA A 64 -11.04 4.38 9.45
N ARG A 65 -11.02 3.18 10.04
CA ARG A 65 -11.42 2.99 11.44
C ARG A 65 -10.39 3.54 12.42
N LEU A 66 -9.10 3.35 12.13
CA LEU A 66 -8.01 3.81 13.01
C LEU A 66 -7.79 5.33 12.91
N TYR A 67 -7.94 5.90 11.72
CA TYR A 67 -7.51 7.28 11.42
C TYR A 67 -8.64 8.21 10.97
N GLY A 68 -9.88 7.72 10.88
CA GLY A 68 -11.07 8.50 10.50
C GLY A 68 -11.29 8.65 9.00
N SER A 69 -10.32 8.32 8.16
CA SER A 69 -10.41 8.34 6.69
C SER A 69 -9.56 7.23 6.10
N ALA A 70 -10.08 6.51 5.09
CA ALA A 70 -9.27 5.55 4.33
C ALA A 70 -8.14 6.26 3.57
N ALA A 71 -8.33 7.54 3.22
CA ALA A 71 -7.35 8.36 2.53
C ALA A 71 -6.37 9.07 3.46
N TRP A 72 -6.51 8.88 4.77
CA TRP A 72 -5.68 9.51 5.77
C TRP A 72 -4.18 9.53 5.44
N PRO A 73 -3.53 8.45 4.95
CA PRO A 73 -2.10 8.54 4.64
C PRO A 73 -1.81 9.46 3.46
N LEU A 74 -2.65 9.50 2.42
CA LEU A 74 -2.48 10.43 1.30
C LEU A 74 -2.69 11.88 1.74
N GLU A 75 -3.63 12.11 2.66
CA GLU A 75 -3.90 13.44 3.21
C GLU A 75 -2.78 13.91 4.16
N ARG A 76 -2.36 13.03 5.08
CA ARG A 76 -1.33 13.32 6.11
C ARG A 76 0.04 13.54 5.49
N TYR A 77 0.34 12.82 4.43
CA TYR A 77 1.65 12.79 3.77
C TYR A 77 1.58 13.36 2.34
N SER A 78 0.64 14.27 2.07
CA SER A 78 0.40 14.79 0.72
C SER A 78 1.66 15.35 0.06
N MET A 79 2.48 16.10 0.81
CA MET A 79 3.74 16.66 0.31
C MET A 79 4.73 15.57 -0.15
N TYR A 80 4.76 14.44 0.53
CA TYR A 80 5.60 13.31 0.11
C TYR A 80 5.05 12.65 -1.14
N PHE A 81 3.72 12.49 -1.24
CA PHE A 81 3.10 11.93 -2.44
C PHE A 81 3.23 12.85 -3.67
N ASP A 82 3.19 14.17 -3.48
CA ASP A 82 3.50 15.13 -4.54
C ASP A 82 4.94 14.93 -5.06
N GLU A 83 5.92 14.76 -4.16
CA GLU A 83 7.30 14.46 -4.54
C GLU A 83 7.43 13.10 -5.25
N VAL A 84 6.81 12.04 -4.71
CA VAL A 84 6.81 10.70 -5.32
C VAL A 84 6.28 10.77 -6.76
N LEU A 85 5.17 11.46 -6.98
CA LEU A 85 4.57 11.61 -8.30
C LEU A 85 5.45 12.46 -9.25
N ASP A 86 6.01 13.58 -8.78
CA ASP A 86 6.91 14.44 -9.58
C ASP A 86 8.18 13.70 -10.02
N ARG A 87 8.71 12.82 -9.16
CA ARG A 87 9.87 11.96 -9.45
C ARG A 87 9.56 10.82 -10.42
N GLY A 88 8.29 10.59 -10.75
CA GLY A 88 7.85 9.50 -11.59
C GLY A 88 7.97 8.12 -10.93
N ASP A 89 7.92 8.07 -9.59
CA ASP A 89 7.75 6.82 -8.86
C ASP A 89 6.35 6.24 -9.12
N VAL A 90 6.17 4.96 -8.76
CA VAL A 90 4.89 4.27 -8.87
C VAL A 90 4.17 4.31 -7.51
N VAL A 91 2.90 4.69 -7.50
CA VAL A 91 2.02 4.55 -6.34
C VAL A 91 0.98 3.48 -6.63
N GLY A 92 1.03 2.39 -5.88
CA GLY A 92 0.07 1.28 -5.91
C GLY A 92 -0.68 1.13 -4.59
N LEU A 93 -1.48 0.08 -4.49
CA LEU A 93 -2.26 -0.24 -3.30
C LEU A 93 -1.69 -1.43 -2.53
N HIS A 94 -1.63 -1.30 -1.21
CA HIS A 94 -1.34 -2.37 -0.25
C HIS A 94 -2.57 -2.65 0.60
N THR A 95 -3.48 -3.53 0.17
CA THR A 95 -4.74 -3.75 0.91
C THR A 95 -4.61 -4.94 1.86
N HIS A 96 -5.07 -4.79 3.11
CA HIS A 96 -5.32 -5.93 4.00
C HIS A 96 -6.82 -6.19 4.18
N ALA A 97 -7.15 -7.44 4.45
CA ALA A 97 -8.50 -7.88 4.80
C ALA A 97 -8.75 -7.86 6.33
N PHE A 98 -8.22 -6.85 7.05
CA PHE A 98 -8.46 -6.74 8.49
C PHE A 98 -9.92 -6.36 8.76
N ARG A 99 -10.60 -7.19 9.57
CA ARG A 99 -11.96 -6.94 10.04
C ARG A 99 -11.95 -6.75 11.55
N TRP A 100 -12.65 -5.71 12.02
CA TRP A 100 -12.92 -5.54 13.43
C TRP A 100 -14.15 -6.36 13.83
N LEU A 101 -14.01 -7.25 14.80
CA LEU A 101 -15.10 -8.02 15.37
C LEU A 101 -15.60 -7.31 16.65
N GLU A 102 -16.72 -6.58 16.55
CA GLU A 102 -17.24 -5.77 17.68
C GLU A 102 -17.49 -6.58 18.95
N GLY A 103 -18.05 -7.79 18.81
CA GLY A 103 -18.36 -8.67 19.95
C GLY A 103 -17.12 -9.21 20.68
N GLU A 104 -16.00 -9.33 19.97
CA GLU A 104 -14.75 -9.87 20.51
C GLU A 104 -13.70 -8.78 20.77
N ARG A 105 -13.99 -7.53 20.37
CA ARG A 105 -13.12 -6.36 20.47
C ARG A 105 -11.70 -6.64 19.95
N LYS A 106 -11.60 -7.31 18.80
CA LYS A 106 -10.33 -7.68 18.19
C LYS A 106 -10.35 -7.51 16.69
N TRP A 107 -9.15 -7.33 16.13
CA TRP A 107 -8.90 -7.45 14.70
C TRP A 107 -8.71 -8.92 14.33
N VAL A 108 -9.22 -9.31 13.17
CA VAL A 108 -8.90 -10.58 12.51
C VAL A 108 -8.51 -10.32 11.06
N THR A 109 -7.61 -11.13 10.54
CA THR A 109 -7.32 -11.19 9.10
C THR A 109 -8.35 -12.12 8.46
N ASP A 110 -9.41 -11.55 7.86
CA ASP A 110 -10.57 -12.32 7.41
C ASP A 110 -10.45 -12.78 5.96
N HIS A 111 -9.43 -13.61 5.69
CA HIS A 111 -9.21 -14.20 4.36
C HIS A 111 -10.23 -15.28 3.99
N GLY A 112 -11.07 -15.71 4.94
CA GLY A 112 -12.12 -16.70 4.73
C GLY A 112 -13.41 -16.12 4.16
N ASP A 113 -13.61 -14.80 4.25
CA ASP A 113 -14.79 -14.10 3.73
C ASP A 113 -14.42 -13.33 2.45
N GLN A 114 -14.71 -13.92 1.29
CA GLN A 114 -14.44 -13.31 -0.01
C GLN A 114 -15.20 -11.98 -0.21
N GLY A 115 -16.42 -11.85 0.31
CA GLY A 115 -17.19 -10.61 0.21
C GLY A 115 -16.55 -9.48 1.01
N TRP A 116 -15.90 -9.81 2.14
CA TRP A 116 -15.09 -8.84 2.89
C TRP A 116 -13.86 -8.39 2.12
N ILE A 117 -13.12 -9.35 1.54
CA ILE A 117 -11.93 -9.07 0.74
C ILE A 117 -12.28 -8.12 -0.39
N GLU A 118 -13.34 -8.41 -1.15
CA GLU A 118 -13.80 -7.56 -2.26
C GLU A 118 -14.18 -6.17 -1.79
N LYS A 119 -14.90 -6.06 -0.67
CA LYS A 119 -15.22 -4.76 -0.06
C LYS A 119 -13.97 -3.96 0.32
N CYS A 120 -12.95 -4.60 0.91
CA CYS A 120 -11.70 -3.93 1.23
C CYS A 120 -11.02 -3.39 -0.04
N LEU A 121 -10.94 -4.21 -1.10
CA LEU A 121 -10.38 -3.81 -2.39
C LEU A 121 -11.17 -2.64 -2.99
N GLU A 122 -12.49 -2.75 -3.09
CA GLU A 122 -13.34 -1.70 -3.67
C GLU A 122 -13.15 -0.35 -2.98
N ILE A 123 -13.13 -0.34 -1.64
CA ILE A 123 -12.88 0.87 -0.85
C ILE A 123 -11.48 1.43 -1.12
N SER A 124 -10.44 0.59 -1.18
CA SER A 124 -9.08 1.04 -1.48
C SER A 124 -8.93 1.64 -2.87
N PHE A 125 -9.49 1.01 -3.90
CA PHE A 125 -9.43 1.50 -5.27
C PHE A 125 -10.28 2.75 -5.48
N GLU A 126 -11.47 2.84 -4.87
CA GLU A 126 -12.28 4.05 -4.90
C GLU A 126 -11.55 5.21 -4.20
N THR A 127 -10.98 4.95 -3.04
CA THR A 127 -10.23 5.95 -2.26
C THR A 127 -9.03 6.47 -3.02
N TYR A 128 -8.24 5.57 -3.63
CA TYR A 128 -7.11 5.92 -4.50
C TYR A 128 -7.57 6.83 -5.64
N ARG A 129 -8.57 6.40 -6.40
CA ARG A 129 -9.06 7.13 -7.58
C ARG A 129 -9.56 8.52 -7.22
N LYS A 130 -10.26 8.64 -6.09
CA LYS A 130 -10.80 9.90 -5.61
C LYS A 130 -9.71 10.89 -5.20
N HIS A 131 -8.61 10.42 -4.60
CA HIS A 131 -7.55 11.29 -4.06
C HIS A 131 -6.44 11.59 -5.07
N LEU A 132 -6.04 10.62 -5.88
CA LEU A 132 -4.95 10.80 -6.85
C LEU A 132 -5.45 11.13 -8.26
N GLY A 133 -6.77 11.07 -8.50
CA GLY A 133 -7.37 11.42 -9.79
C GLY A 133 -7.03 10.45 -10.93
N SER A 134 -6.36 9.33 -10.64
CA SER A 134 -5.90 8.34 -11.60
C SER A 134 -6.40 6.93 -11.26
N LYS A 135 -6.23 5.99 -12.20
CA LYS A 135 -6.48 4.56 -11.94
C LYS A 135 -5.24 3.95 -11.29
N CYS A 136 -5.45 3.07 -10.31
CA CYS A 136 -4.38 2.27 -9.73
C CYS A 136 -4.12 1.04 -10.61
N GLU A 137 -2.91 0.90 -11.18
CA GLU A 137 -2.55 -0.22 -12.06
C GLU A 137 -1.65 -1.26 -11.37
N THR A 138 -1.07 -0.93 -10.22
CA THR A 138 -0.16 -1.81 -9.48
C THR A 138 -0.71 -2.12 -8.10
N PHE A 139 -0.56 -3.37 -7.68
CA PHE A 139 -1.17 -3.85 -6.45
C PHE A 139 -0.24 -4.85 -5.75
N ARG A 140 -0.39 -4.93 -4.42
CA ARG A 140 0.30 -5.89 -3.58
C ARG A 140 -0.55 -6.18 -2.35
N PHE A 141 -1.07 -7.38 -2.19
CA PHE A 141 -1.94 -7.72 -1.07
C PHE A 141 -1.11 -7.85 0.22
N GLY A 142 -1.72 -7.41 1.31
CA GLY A 142 -1.20 -7.62 2.66
C GLY A 142 -1.05 -9.10 3.03
N ASP A 143 -0.12 -9.41 3.93
CA ASP A 143 0.07 -10.78 4.44
C ASP A 143 0.31 -11.84 3.34
N ARG A 144 0.76 -11.40 2.15
CA ARG A 144 1.03 -12.24 0.97
C ARG A 144 -0.16 -13.08 0.51
N PHE A 145 -1.38 -12.65 0.84
CA PHE A 145 -2.58 -13.40 0.53
C PHE A 145 -3.03 -13.20 -0.91
N THR A 146 -3.31 -14.29 -1.60
CA THR A 146 -4.02 -14.24 -2.88
C THR A 146 -4.84 -15.50 -3.10
N ASN A 147 -5.90 -15.39 -3.88
CA ASN A 147 -6.69 -16.50 -4.40
C ASN A 147 -7.24 -16.12 -5.78
N THR A 148 -7.81 -17.08 -6.52
CA THR A 148 -8.34 -16.83 -7.88
C THR A 148 -9.42 -15.75 -7.91
N ALA A 149 -10.33 -15.72 -6.93
CA ALA A 149 -11.41 -14.73 -6.88
C ALA A 149 -10.87 -13.30 -6.65
N THR A 150 -9.87 -13.15 -5.78
CA THR A 150 -9.14 -11.91 -5.55
C THR A 150 -8.44 -11.43 -6.82
N ILE A 151 -7.71 -12.30 -7.53
CA ILE A 151 -7.07 -11.93 -8.81
C ILE A 151 -8.10 -11.47 -9.84
N ASN A 152 -9.23 -12.17 -9.98
CA ASN A 152 -10.30 -11.76 -10.90
C ASN A 152 -10.90 -10.40 -10.52
N THR A 153 -10.99 -10.10 -9.23
CA THR A 153 -11.43 -8.78 -8.74
C THR A 153 -10.40 -7.70 -9.02
N LEU A 154 -9.11 -7.96 -8.81
CA LEU A 154 -8.04 -7.01 -9.14
C LEU A 154 -8.00 -6.69 -10.64
N GLU A 155 -8.15 -7.70 -11.50
CA GLU A 155 -8.26 -7.51 -12.96
C GLU A 155 -9.43 -6.60 -13.32
N ARG A 156 -10.62 -6.85 -12.75
CA ARG A 156 -11.82 -6.01 -12.95
C ARG A 156 -11.62 -4.57 -12.47
N LEU A 157 -10.86 -4.37 -11.39
CA LEU A 157 -10.53 -3.06 -10.84
C LEU A 157 -9.44 -2.33 -11.64
N GLY A 158 -8.83 -2.99 -12.63
CA GLY A 158 -7.86 -2.39 -13.56
C GLY A 158 -6.40 -2.61 -13.19
N VAL A 159 -6.11 -3.55 -12.26
CA VAL A 159 -4.73 -3.93 -11.94
C VAL A 159 -4.10 -4.62 -13.14
N ARG A 160 -2.87 -4.21 -13.46
CA ARG A 160 -2.04 -4.77 -14.53
C ARG A 160 -0.86 -5.56 -13.98
N VAL A 161 -0.39 -5.20 -12.79
CA VAL A 161 0.74 -5.84 -12.13
C VAL A 161 0.38 -6.10 -10.67
N ASP A 162 0.32 -7.36 -10.30
CA ASP A 162 0.23 -7.81 -8.90
C ASP A 162 1.59 -8.32 -8.44
N LEU A 163 2.11 -7.75 -7.36
CA LEU A 163 3.40 -8.10 -6.74
C LEU A 163 3.21 -8.80 -5.40
N THR A 164 2.03 -9.38 -5.16
CA THR A 164 1.76 -10.22 -3.99
C THR A 164 2.59 -11.50 -3.99
N PRO A 165 2.72 -12.25 -5.11
CA PRO A 165 3.54 -13.46 -5.14
C PRO A 165 5.03 -13.07 -5.12
N GLU A 166 5.71 -13.35 -4.01
CA GLU A 166 7.16 -13.16 -3.89
C GLU A 166 7.87 -14.49 -4.19
N PRO A 167 8.69 -14.60 -5.24
CA PRO A 167 9.47 -15.81 -5.48
C PRO A 167 10.44 -16.03 -4.31
N LEU A 168 10.66 -17.30 -3.94
CA LEU A 168 11.56 -17.80 -2.88
C LEU A 168 10.96 -17.94 -1.46
N HIS A 169 9.66 -17.69 -1.28
CA HIS A 169 8.95 -18.07 -0.07
C HIS A 169 7.93 -19.19 -0.38
N PRO A 170 8.09 -20.40 0.21
CA PRO A 170 7.15 -21.51 0.02
C PRO A 170 5.79 -21.25 0.67
#